data_AF-W4PGA5-F1
#
_entry.id   AF-W4PGA5-F1
#
_cell.length_a   1.000
_cell.length_b   1.000
_cell.length_c   1.000
_cell.angle_alpha   90.00
_cell.angle_beta   90.00
_cell.angle_gamma   90.00
#
_symmetry.space_group_name_H-M   'P 1'
#
loop_
_entity.id
_entity.type
_entity.pdbx_description
1 polymer ?
#
loop_
_entity_poly.entity_id
_entity_poly.type
_entity_poly.pdbx_seq_one_letter_code
_entity_poly.pdbx_strand_id
1 'polypeptide(L)'
;MERELGQEYKNLAQREAFLKDNCDACEQKGYMKPYTPEELQGHKEKLANVSIEIAEIEAEKKQVEADFKGRLKPLKESRSIMVSNIKSKAEYVNEICYRFTDQETKETGITTKREFWLNVARQRLMNYNRTSFQW
;
A
#
# COMPACT_ATOMS: atom_id res chain seq x y z
N MET A 1 17.95 -3.55 65.80
CA MET A 1 18.84 -4.73 65.69
C MET A 1 19.78 -4.42 64.53
N GLU A 2 20.84 -3.65 64.78
CA GLU A 2 21.86 -3.33 63.78
C GLU A 2 23.01 -4.32 63.97
N ARG A 3 22.91 -5.46 63.28
CA ARG A 3 24.05 -6.35 63.04
C ARG A 3 24.02 -6.66 61.56
N GLU A 4 25.03 -6.20 60.84
CA GLU A 4 25.18 -6.47 59.43
C GLU A 4 25.59 -7.94 59.27
N LEU A 5 24.61 -8.81 59.01
CA LEU A 5 24.79 -10.27 58.92
C LEU A 5 25.68 -10.66 57.72
N GLY A 6 26.71 -11.48 57.96
CA GLY A 6 27.50 -12.11 56.91
C GLY A 6 28.60 -11.23 56.29
N GLN A 7 28.93 -10.08 56.89
CA GLN A 7 30.00 -9.22 56.40
C GLN A 7 31.40 -9.84 56.58
N GLU A 8 31.56 -10.72 57.55
CA GLU A 8 32.82 -11.42 57.89
C GLU A 8 33.34 -12.34 56.77
N TYR A 9 32.46 -12.82 55.89
CA TYR A 9 32.85 -13.64 54.75
C TYR A 9 33.24 -12.75 53.57
N LYS A 10 34.49 -12.82 53.08
CA LYS A 10 34.93 -12.06 51.89
C LYS A 10 34.44 -12.68 50.58
N ASN A 11 34.12 -13.96 50.59
CA ASN A 11 33.69 -14.71 49.42
C ASN A 11 32.15 -14.66 49.30
N LEU A 12 31.65 -14.23 48.14
CA LEU A 12 30.22 -14.12 47.85
C LEU A 12 29.49 -15.46 47.96
N ALA A 13 30.13 -16.57 47.56
CA ALA A 13 29.54 -17.90 47.68
C ALA A 13 29.36 -18.33 49.14
N GLN A 14 30.31 -17.96 50.01
CA GLN A 14 30.19 -18.23 51.45
C GLN A 14 29.11 -17.37 52.11
N ARG A 15 28.91 -16.13 51.65
CA ARG A 15 27.79 -15.27 52.08
C ARG A 15 26.44 -15.84 51.67
N GLU A 16 26.33 -16.32 50.44
CA GLU A 16 25.08 -16.91 49.95
C GLU A 16 24.74 -18.21 50.70
N ALA A 17 25.73 -19.08 50.95
CA ALA A 17 25.55 -20.28 51.77
C ALA A 17 25.10 -19.93 53.20
N PHE A 18 25.77 -18.98 53.85
CA PHE A 18 25.38 -18.50 55.17
C PHE A 18 23.93 -17.98 55.21
N LEU A 19 23.49 -17.21 54.20
CA LEU A 19 22.11 -16.72 54.12
C LEU A 19 21.10 -17.87 53.96
N LYS A 20 21.40 -18.89 53.14
CA LYS A 20 20.52 -20.05 52.94
C LYS A 20 20.43 -20.92 54.19
N ASP A 21 21.55 -21.16 54.87
CA ASP A 21 21.62 -22.04 56.04
C ASP A 21 20.95 -21.43 57.29
N ASN A 22 20.83 -20.10 57.34
CA ASN A 22 20.26 -19.37 58.50
C ASN A 22 18.86 -18.78 58.23
N CYS A 23 18.31 -18.88 57.02
CA CYS A 23 16.97 -18.39 56.71
C CYS A 23 15.88 -19.41 57.09
N ASP A 24 14.73 -18.94 57.54
CA ASP A 24 13.58 -19.80 57.85
C ASP A 24 12.93 -20.41 56.59
N ALA A 25 12.95 -19.68 55.47
CA ALA A 25 12.49 -20.14 54.16
C ALA A 25 13.10 -19.31 53.00
N CYS A 26 13.50 -19.98 51.92
CA CYS A 26 13.90 -19.34 50.66
C CYS A 26 12.69 -19.23 49.72
N GLU A 27 12.17 -18.02 49.53
CA GLU A 27 11.03 -17.77 48.63
C GLU A 27 11.46 -17.00 47.37
N GLN A 28 10.99 -17.44 46.20
CA GLN A 28 11.18 -16.71 44.95
C GLN A 28 10.10 -15.63 44.82
N LYS A 29 10.47 -14.38 45.09
CA LYS A 29 9.59 -13.21 44.93
C LYS A 29 10.06 -12.33 43.79
N GLY A 30 9.12 -11.91 42.96
CA GLY A 30 9.34 -10.82 42.01
C GLY A 30 9.19 -9.47 42.72
N TYR A 31 10.14 -8.57 42.57
CA TYR A 31 10.03 -7.18 43.03
C TYR A 31 10.66 -6.23 42.02
N MET A 32 10.24 -4.97 42.06
CA MET A 32 10.81 -3.91 41.24
C MET A 32 12.02 -3.34 41.97
N LYS A 33 13.21 -3.53 41.40
CA LYS A 33 14.43 -2.88 41.88
C LYS A 33 14.44 -1.42 41.38
N PRO A 34 14.57 -0.42 42.25
CA PRO A 34 14.73 0.96 41.80
C PRO A 34 16.08 1.10 41.07
N TYR A 35 16.07 1.84 39.96
CA TYR A 35 17.30 2.20 39.27
C TYR A 35 18.09 3.22 40.09
N THR A 36 19.42 3.16 40.00
CA THR A 36 20.25 4.29 40.42
C THR A 36 20.04 5.48 39.46
N PRO A 37 20.36 6.71 39.86
CA PRO A 37 20.27 7.87 38.97
C PRO A 37 21.03 7.69 37.65
N GLU A 38 22.20 7.05 37.68
CA GLU A 38 23.05 6.77 36.52
C GLU A 38 22.42 5.73 35.59
N GLU A 39 21.91 4.62 36.15
CA GLU A 39 21.19 3.60 35.40
C GLU A 39 19.95 4.19 34.73
N LEU A 40 19.18 4.99 35.48
CA LEU A 40 17.97 5.64 34.98
C LEU A 40 18.28 6.60 33.83
N GLN A 41 19.36 7.37 33.94
CA GLN A 41 19.80 8.27 32.88
C GLN A 41 20.20 7.49 31.62
N GLY A 42 20.99 6.43 31.76
CA GLY A 42 21.36 5.57 30.62
C GLY A 42 20.13 4.91 29.96
N HIS A 43 19.10 4.55 30.74
CA HIS A 43 17.85 4.03 30.19
C HIS A 43 17.07 5.10 29.41
N LYS A 44 17.03 6.34 29.88
CA LYS A 44 16.38 7.46 29.16
C LYS A 44 17.08 7.75 27.84
N GLU A 45 18.41 7.74 27.81
CA GLU A 45 19.19 7.94 26.58
C GLU A 45 18.94 6.82 25.57
N LYS A 46 18.96 5.55 26.01
CA LYS A 46 18.61 4.41 25.15
C LYS A 46 17.20 4.54 24.60
N LEU A 47 16.24 4.92 25.44
CA LEU A 47 14.85 5.14 25.02
C LEU A 47 14.75 6.23 23.95
N ALA A 48 15.46 7.34 24.13
CA ALA A 48 15.48 8.43 23.16
C ALA A 48 16.05 7.96 21.80
N ASN A 49 17.16 7.24 21.81
CA ASN A 49 17.78 6.73 20.58
C ASN A 49 16.85 5.77 19.82
N VAL A 50 16.26 4.80 20.53
CA VAL A 50 15.29 3.86 19.93
C VAL A 50 14.08 4.61 19.39
N SER A 51 13.60 5.64 20.09
CA SER A 51 12.45 6.42 19.64
C SER A 51 12.74 7.21 18.37
N ILE A 52 13.96 7.75 18.22
CA ILE A 52 14.40 8.44 17.01
C ILE A 52 14.45 7.45 15.85
N GLU A 53 15.08 6.29 16.04
CA GLU A 53 15.20 5.26 15.00
C GLU A 53 13.82 4.77 14.54
N ILE A 54 12.88 4.57 15.47
CA ILE A 54 11.49 4.24 15.13
C ILE A 54 10.85 5.33 14.27
N ALA A 55 11.02 6.60 14.64
CA ALA A 55 10.43 7.71 13.90
C ALA A 55 10.98 7.82 12.46
N GLU A 56 12.27 7.57 12.28
CA GLU A 56 12.91 7.53 10.96
C GLU A 56 12.36 6.38 10.11
N ILE A 57 12.32 5.16 10.65
CA ILE A 57 11.76 3.99 9.96
C ILE A 57 10.29 4.21 9.58
N GLU A 58 9.48 4.80 10.46
CA GLU A 58 8.09 5.10 10.16
C GLU A 58 7.93 6.16 9.05
N ALA A 59 8.82 7.16 9.00
CA ALA A 59 8.83 8.16 7.94
C ALA A 59 9.17 7.53 6.57
N GLU A 60 10.22 6.71 6.51
CA GLU A 60 10.60 5.97 5.30
C GLU A 60 9.48 5.05 4.83
N LYS A 61 8.86 4.30 5.76
CA LYS A 61 7.73 3.42 5.45
C LYS A 61 6.57 4.18 4.82
N LYS A 62 6.24 5.36 5.34
CA LYS A 62 5.17 6.21 4.78
C LYS A 62 5.50 6.68 3.38
N GLN A 63 6.75 7.07 3.11
CA GLN A 63 7.18 7.48 1.79
C GLN A 63 7.07 6.34 0.77
N VAL A 64 7.60 5.16 1.11
CA VAL A 64 7.53 3.96 0.26
C VAL A 64 6.07 3.54 0.03
N GLU A 65 5.22 3.60 1.05
CA GLU A 65 3.79 3.31 0.90
C GLU A 65 3.09 4.32 -0.02
N ALA A 66 3.45 5.60 0.05
CA ALA A 66 2.94 6.62 -0.87
C ALA A 66 3.36 6.35 -2.32
N ASP A 67 4.62 5.93 -2.55
CA ASP A 67 5.12 5.57 -3.88
C ASP A 67 4.37 4.35 -4.45
N PHE A 68 4.15 3.32 -3.65
CA PHE A 68 3.37 2.15 -4.06
C PHE A 68 1.91 2.52 -4.36
N LYS A 69 1.29 3.36 -3.53
CA LYS A 69 -0.06 3.89 -3.79
C LYS A 69 -0.11 4.68 -5.09
N GLY A 70 0.89 5.52 -5.35
CA GLY A 70 1.03 6.30 -6.58
C GLY A 70 1.12 5.42 -7.82
N ARG A 71 1.93 4.35 -7.77
CA ARG A 71 2.06 3.38 -8.88
C ARG A 71 0.82 2.52 -9.09
N LEU A 72 0.13 2.15 -8.00
CA LEU A 72 -1.07 1.30 -8.07
C LEU A 72 -2.32 2.05 -8.53
N LYS A 73 -2.43 3.34 -8.23
CA LYS A 73 -3.61 4.15 -8.56
C LYS A 73 -3.97 4.12 -10.07
N PRO A 74 -3.06 4.48 -11.01
CA PRO A 74 -3.39 4.48 -12.44
C PRO A 74 -3.69 3.07 -12.95
N LEU A 75 -3.04 2.03 -12.40
CA LEU A 75 -3.31 0.64 -12.79
C LEU A 75 -4.71 0.18 -12.33
N LYS A 76 -5.14 0.59 -11.13
CA LYS A 76 -6.48 0.28 -10.62
C LYS A 76 -7.57 1.02 -11.41
N GLU A 77 -7.32 2.28 -11.75
CA GLU A 77 -8.22 3.09 -12.59
C GLU A 77 -8.33 2.49 -14.00
N SER A 78 -7.19 2.21 -14.65
CA SER A 78 -7.13 1.56 -15.96
C SER A 78 -7.84 0.21 -15.96
N ARG A 79 -7.59 -0.63 -14.95
CA ARG A 79 -8.29 -1.91 -14.78
C ARG A 79 -9.81 -1.73 -14.67
N SER A 80 -10.26 -0.71 -13.92
CA SER A 80 -11.69 -0.42 -13.76
C SER A 80 -12.34 -0.05 -15.10
N ILE A 81 -11.69 0.83 -15.87
CA ILE A 81 -12.12 1.24 -17.22
C ILE A 81 -12.17 0.03 -18.15
N MET A 82 -11.12 -0.78 -18.19
CA MET A 82 -11.06 -1.99 -19.03
C MET A 82 -12.18 -2.97 -18.69
N VAL A 83 -12.43 -3.23 -17.40
CA VAL A 83 -13.54 -4.10 -16.98
C VAL A 83 -14.89 -3.52 -17.41
N SER A 84 -15.08 -2.20 -17.31
CA SER A 84 -16.28 -1.53 -17.79
C SER A 84 -16.47 -1.73 -19.30
N ASN A 85 -15.44 -1.41 -20.10
CA ASN A 85 -15.45 -1.53 -21.56
C ASN A 85 -15.72 -2.97 -22.03
N ILE A 86 -15.13 -3.96 -21.35
CA ILE A 86 -15.36 -5.39 -21.65
C ILE A 86 -16.81 -5.77 -21.34
N LYS A 87 -17.36 -5.34 -20.20
CA LYS A 87 -18.76 -5.63 -19.83
C LYS A 87 -19.75 -5.00 -20.81
N SER A 88 -19.49 -3.77 -21.28
CA SER A 88 -20.30 -3.10 -22.29
C SER A 88 -20.05 -3.62 -23.71
N LYS A 89 -19.00 -4.42 -23.94
CA LYS A 89 -18.49 -4.81 -25.27
C LYS A 89 -18.24 -3.59 -26.18
N ALA A 90 -17.98 -2.45 -25.58
CA ALA A 90 -17.86 -1.17 -26.26
C ALA A 90 -17.03 -0.22 -25.40
N GLU A 91 -16.20 0.60 -26.03
CA GLU A 91 -15.48 1.68 -25.37
C GLU A 91 -16.29 2.98 -25.47
N TYR A 92 -16.34 3.74 -24.39
CA TYR A 92 -16.92 5.07 -24.44
C TYR A 92 -15.95 6.01 -25.15
N VAL A 93 -16.26 6.34 -26.40
CA VAL A 93 -15.49 7.27 -27.24
C VAL A 93 -16.29 8.56 -27.37
N ASN A 94 -15.68 9.68 -27.00
CA ASN A 94 -16.23 11.01 -27.27
C ASN A 94 -15.48 11.61 -28.47
N GLU A 95 -16.08 11.50 -29.65
CA GLU A 95 -15.54 12.00 -30.89
C GLU A 95 -16.57 12.86 -31.64
N ILE A 96 -16.08 13.63 -32.63
CA ILE A 96 -16.95 14.45 -33.46
C ILE A 96 -17.74 13.53 -34.38
N CYS A 97 -19.03 13.39 -34.09
CA CYS A 97 -19.99 12.70 -34.93
C CYS A 97 -20.70 13.69 -35.87
N TYR A 98 -20.83 13.32 -37.14
CA TYR A 98 -21.48 14.13 -38.16
C TYR A 98 -22.92 13.66 -38.33
N ARG A 99 -23.86 14.59 -38.17
CA ARG A 99 -25.30 14.34 -38.35
C ARG A 99 -25.70 14.73 -39.77
N PHE A 100 -26.35 13.81 -40.47
CA PHE A 100 -26.95 14.05 -41.77
C PHE A 100 -28.44 13.76 -41.67
N THR A 101 -29.27 14.70 -42.10
CA THR A 101 -30.73 14.56 -42.11
C THR A 101 -31.21 14.60 -43.55
N ASP A 102 -31.86 13.53 -43.97
CA ASP A 102 -32.58 13.47 -45.24
C ASP A 102 -33.94 14.16 -45.05
N GLN A 103 -34.22 15.19 -45.85
CA GLN A 103 -35.45 15.97 -45.71
C GLN A 103 -36.67 15.26 -46.30
N GLU A 104 -36.48 14.32 -47.21
CA GLU A 104 -37.56 13.64 -47.94
C GLU A 104 -38.08 12.44 -47.14
N THR A 105 -37.16 11.65 -46.58
CA THR A 105 -37.52 10.52 -45.70
C THR A 105 -37.66 10.91 -44.23
N LYS A 106 -37.24 12.13 -43.86
CA LYS A 106 -37.14 12.63 -42.48
C LYS A 106 -36.26 11.77 -41.57
N GLU A 107 -35.38 10.96 -42.16
CA GLU A 107 -34.45 10.12 -41.41
C GLU A 107 -33.17 10.90 -41.07
N THR A 108 -32.62 10.66 -39.88
CA THR A 108 -31.38 11.27 -39.44
C THR A 108 -30.36 10.20 -39.10
N GLY A 109 -29.27 10.19 -39.84
CA GLY A 109 -28.10 9.35 -39.58
C GLY A 109 -27.02 10.09 -38.81
N ILE A 110 -26.35 9.39 -37.90
CA ILE A 110 -25.15 9.88 -37.22
C ILE A 110 -24.02 8.95 -37.61
N THR A 111 -22.92 9.52 -38.10
CA THR A 111 -21.76 8.74 -38.53
C THR A 111 -20.46 9.37 -38.04
N THR A 112 -19.48 8.53 -37.75
CA THR A 112 -18.12 8.96 -37.48
C THR A 112 -17.38 9.23 -38.79
N LYS A 113 -16.30 10.03 -38.73
CA LYS A 113 -15.46 10.30 -39.92
C LYS A 113 -14.99 9.00 -40.59
N ARG A 114 -14.59 8.01 -39.79
CA ARG A 114 -14.08 6.72 -40.26
C ARG A 114 -15.15 5.91 -40.99
N GLU A 115 -16.32 5.78 -40.38
CA GLU A 115 -17.45 5.06 -40.96
C GLU A 115 -17.91 5.69 -42.28
N PHE A 116 -17.94 7.02 -42.35
CA PHE A 116 -18.29 7.74 -43.57
C PHE A 116 -17.39 7.34 -44.75
N TRP A 117 -16.06 7.43 -44.59
CA TRP A 117 -15.13 7.07 -45.65
C TRP A 117 -15.15 5.57 -46.00
N LEU A 118 -15.36 4.69 -45.02
CA LEU A 118 -15.54 3.26 -45.25
C LEU A 118 -16.80 2.97 -46.08
N ASN A 119 -17.89 3.69 -45.84
CA ASN A 119 -19.13 3.54 -46.59
C ASN A 119 -18.97 4.06 -48.02
N VAL A 120 -18.32 5.22 -48.22
CA VAL A 120 -18.00 5.74 -49.56
C VAL A 120 -17.12 4.75 -50.35
N ALA A 121 -16.11 4.17 -49.71
CA ALA A 121 -15.26 3.17 -50.34
C ALA A 121 -16.03 1.90 -50.73
N ARG A 122 -16.92 1.41 -49.85
CA ARG A 122 -17.80 0.27 -50.13
C ARG A 122 -18.72 0.51 -51.33
N GLN A 123 -19.34 1.69 -51.42
CA GLN A 123 -20.21 2.03 -52.54
C GLN A 123 -19.46 2.13 -53.87
N ARG A 124 -18.24 2.68 -53.87
CA ARG A 124 -17.38 2.67 -55.07
C ARG A 124 -17.04 1.25 -55.52
N LEU A 125 -16.69 0.35 -54.60
CA LEU A 125 -16.40 -1.05 -54.91
C LEU A 125 -17.63 -1.81 -55.43
N MET A 126 -18.81 -1.60 -54.84
CA MET A 126 -20.05 -2.21 -55.32
C MET A 126 -20.41 -1.72 -56.72
N ASN A 127 -20.28 -0.42 -57.00
CA ASN A 127 -20.56 0.14 -58.32
C ASN A 127 -19.57 -0.36 -59.37
N TYR A 128 -18.29 -0.50 -59.01
CA TYR A 128 -17.26 -1.08 -59.88
C TYR A 128 -17.55 -2.55 -60.23
N ASN A 129 -17.89 -3.38 -59.24
CA ASN A 129 -18.24 -4.78 -59.48
C ASN A 129 -19.54 -4.95 -60.29
N ARG A 130 -20.47 -4.00 -60.20
CA ARG A 130 -21.73 -4.03 -60.96
C ARG A 130 -21.52 -3.70 -62.44
N THR A 131 -20.58 -2.81 -62.77
CA THR A 131 -20.27 -2.45 -64.15
C THR A 131 -19.34 -3.44 -64.84
N SER A 132 -18.52 -4.20 -64.10
CA SER A 132 -17.65 -5.25 -64.65
C SER A 132 -18.34 -6.59 -64.92
N PHE A 133 -19.59 -6.78 -64.46
CA PHE A 133 -20.41 -7.98 -64.72
C PHE A 133 -21.49 -7.78 -65.80
N GLN A 134 -21.45 -6.66 -66.55
CA GLN A 134 -22.37 -6.36 -67.66
C GLN A 134 -21.77 -6.60 -69.06
N TRP A 135 -20.73 -7.45 -69.17
CA TRP A 135 -20.18 -7.93 -70.43
C TRP A 135 -20.26 -9.46 -70.53
#